data_AF-A0A972J010-F1
#
_entry.id   AF-A0A972J010-F1
#
_cell.length_a   1.000
_cell.length_b   1.000
_cell.length_c   1.000
_cell.angle_alpha   90.00
_cell.angle_beta   90.00
_cell.angle_gamma   90.00
#
_symmetry.space_group_name_H-M   'P 1'
#
loop_
_entity.id
_entity.type
_entity.pdbx_description
1 polymer ?
#
loop_
_entity_poly.entity_id
_entity_poly.type
_entity_poly.pdbx_seq_one_letter_code
_entity_poly.pdbx_strand_id
1 'polypeptide(L)'
;MANKKVYYGILGGVLGLAVGIVVGGYLGLIIGGTFLGGFKIYQHTGFEGYELASYIGAIIGGVVLAVLGVRLGVGKAKRTDI
;
A
#
# COMPACT_ATOMS: atom_id res chain seq x y z
N MET A 1 -16.79 -4.10 -24.00
CA MET A 1 -17.06 -3.52 -22.67
C MET A 1 -16.37 -4.27 -21.52
N ALA A 2 -16.50 -5.61 -21.39
CA ALA A 2 -15.91 -6.36 -20.28
C ALA A 2 -14.37 -6.21 -20.15
N ASN A 3 -13.62 -6.31 -21.27
CA ASN A 3 -12.16 -6.22 -21.25
C ASN A 3 -11.62 -4.86 -20.80
N LYS A 4 -12.30 -3.77 -21.16
CA LYS A 4 -11.89 -2.40 -20.79
C LYS A 4 -12.04 -2.18 -19.28
N LYS A 5 -13.15 -2.64 -18.70
CA LYS A 5 -13.40 -2.58 -17.26
C LYS A 5 -12.38 -3.40 -16.46
N VAL A 6 -12.06 -4.60 -16.92
CA VAL A 6 -11.02 -5.45 -16.31
C VAL A 6 -9.65 -4.79 -16.42
N TYR A 7 -9.29 -4.28 -17.59
CA TYR A 7 -8.02 -3.59 -17.82
C TYR A 7 -7.81 -2.39 -16.89
N TYR A 8 -8.77 -1.46 -16.83
CA TYR A 8 -8.65 -0.30 -15.94
C TYR A 8 -8.70 -0.69 -14.46
N GLY A 9 -9.45 -1.73 -14.10
CA GLY A 9 -9.43 -2.29 -12.75
C GLY A 9 -8.05 -2.80 -12.36
N ILE A 10 -7.41 -3.61 -13.21
CA ILE A 10 -6.06 -4.13 -12.99
C ILE A 10 -5.05 -2.99 -12.93
N LEU A 11 -5.09 -2.06 -13.89
CA LEU A 11 -4.18 -0.91 -13.93
C LEU A 11 -4.32 -0.05 -12.66
N GLY A 12 -5.55 0.25 -12.27
CA GLY A 12 -5.83 0.98 -11.03
C GLY A 12 -5.33 0.24 -9.79
N GLY A 13 -5.52 -1.08 -9.75
CA GLY A 13 -5.03 -1.94 -8.66
C GLY A 13 -3.51 -1.98 -8.55
N VAL A 14 -2.79 -2.12 -9.67
CA VAL A 14 -1.33 -2.14 -9.71
C VAL A 14 -0.75 -0.79 -9.29
N LEU A 15 -1.31 0.32 -9.81
CA LEU A 15 -0.89 1.67 -9.41
C LEU A 15 -1.20 1.93 -7.93
N GLY A 16 -2.38 1.52 -7.47
CA GLY A 16 -2.77 1.61 -6.07
C GLY A 16 -1.84 0.82 -5.16
N LEU A 17 -1.48 -0.40 -5.55
CA LEU A 17 -0.53 -1.24 -4.81
C LEU A 17 0.85 -0.59 -4.72
N ALA A 18 1.39 -0.09 -5.84
CA ALA A 18 2.70 0.55 -5.87
C ALA A 18 2.74 1.80 -4.97
N VAL A 19 1.75 2.69 -5.11
CA VAL A 19 1.63 3.89 -4.25
C VAL A 19 1.42 3.48 -2.79
N GLY A 20 0.63 2.44 -2.55
CA GLY A 20 0.31 1.93 -1.21
C GLY A 20 1.52 1.40 -0.48
N ILE A 21 2.38 0.64 -1.16
CA ILE A 21 3.64 0.14 -0.60
C ILE A 21 4.54 1.30 -0.20
N VAL A 22 4.71 2.30 -1.08
CA VAL A 22 5.59 3.44 -0.82
C VAL A 22 5.06 4.31 0.32
N VAL A 23 3.80 4.73 0.24
CA VAL A 23 3.18 5.60 1.25
C VAL A 23 3.02 4.87 2.57
N GLY A 24 2.54 3.63 2.55
CA GLY A 24 2.38 2.80 3.73
C GLY A 24 3.70 2.51 4.42
N GLY A 25 4.74 2.17 3.66
CA GLY A 25 6.09 1.95 4.19
C GLY A 25 6.67 3.21 4.80
N TYR A 26 6.53 4.35 4.14
CA TYR A 26 6.98 5.64 4.68
C TYR A 26 6.27 6.02 5.99
N LEU A 27 4.94 5.86 6.06
CA LEU A 27 4.19 6.09 7.29
C LEU A 27 4.57 5.09 8.38
N GLY A 28 4.78 3.82 8.01
CA GLY A 28 5.28 2.77 8.91
C GLY A 28 6.65 3.11 9.49
N LEU A 29 7.57 3.62 8.68
CA LEU A 29 8.88 4.11 9.12
C LEU A 29 8.74 5.26 10.12
N ILE A 30 7.92 6.26 9.83
CA ILE A 30 7.75 7.41 10.73
C ILE A 30 7.19 6.96 12.07
N ILE A 31 6.11 6.16 12.05
CA ILE A 31 5.45 5.67 13.25
C ILE A 31 6.41 4.76 14.03
N GLY A 32 7.03 3.79 13.38
CA GLY A 32 7.99 2.89 14.02
C GLY A 32 9.24 3.62 14.54
N GLY A 33 9.77 4.60 13.82
CA GLY A 33 10.89 5.41 14.29
C GLY A 33 10.53 6.22 15.53
N THR A 34 9.33 6.79 15.55
CA THR A 34 8.85 7.63 16.65
C THR A 34 8.51 6.81 17.90
N PHE A 35 7.83 5.67 17.74
CA PHE A 35 7.30 4.90 18.87
C PHE A 35 8.16 3.67 19.22
N LEU A 36 8.84 3.06 18.26
CA LEU A 36 9.62 1.83 18.45
C LEU A 36 11.14 2.06 18.48
N GLY A 37 11.63 3.24 18.08
CA GLY A 37 13.06 3.57 18.06
C GLY A 37 13.74 3.56 19.45
N GLY A 38 12.96 3.76 20.52
CA GLY A 38 13.46 3.67 21.90
C GLY A 38 13.59 2.25 22.47
N PHE A 39 13.09 1.23 21.76
CA PHE A 39 13.08 -0.15 22.24
C PHE A 39 14.24 -0.95 21.63
N LYS A 40 14.92 -1.79 22.43
CA LYS A 40 15.98 -2.70 21.98
C LYS A 40 15.43 -3.94 21.26
N ILE A 41 14.58 -3.73 20.25
CA ILE A 41 13.91 -4.81 19.51
C ILE A 41 14.91 -5.63 18.70
N TYR A 42 15.96 -4.99 18.18
CA TYR A 42 17.01 -5.62 17.38
C TYR A 42 17.64 -6.85 18.05
N GLN A 43 17.77 -6.87 19.38
CA GLN A 43 18.39 -7.97 20.12
C GLN A 43 17.62 -9.30 20.02
N HIS A 44 16.33 -9.26 19.68
CA HIS A 44 15.49 -10.45 19.59
C HIS A 44 15.04 -10.78 18.17
N THR A 45 15.03 -9.80 17.26
CA THR A 45 14.47 -9.97 15.91
C THR A 45 15.49 -9.78 14.78
N GLY A 46 16.65 -9.18 15.05
CA GLY A 46 17.63 -8.81 14.02
C GLY A 46 17.21 -7.65 13.11
N PHE A 47 16.06 -7.03 13.39
CA PHE A 47 15.53 -5.86 12.67
C PHE A 47 15.24 -4.73 13.65
N GLU A 48 15.45 -3.49 13.21
CA GLU A 48 15.06 -2.35 14.02
C GLU A 48 13.52 -2.19 14.05
N GLY A 49 12.99 -1.65 15.14
CA GLY A 49 11.54 -1.49 15.31
C GLY A 49 10.89 -0.66 14.21
N TYR A 50 11.61 0.34 13.68
CA TYR A 50 11.14 1.14 12.56
C TYR A 50 11.12 0.37 11.24
N GLU A 51 12.04 -0.57 11.02
CA GLU A 51 12.07 -1.40 9.82
C GLU A 51 10.87 -2.34 9.81
N LEU A 52 10.59 -2.98 10.96
CA LEU A 52 9.44 -3.85 11.11
C LEU A 52 8.12 -3.09 10.86
N ALA A 53 8.00 -1.89 11.43
CA ALA A 53 6.83 -1.04 11.21
C ALA A 53 6.71 -0.57 9.76
N SER A 54 7.83 -0.32 9.07
CA SER A 54 7.86 -0.04 7.63
C SER A 54 7.27 -1.18 6.82
N TYR A 55 7.72 -2.41 7.06
CA TYR A 55 7.22 -3.57 6.32
C TYR A 55 5.72 -3.79 6.54
N ILE A 56 5.26 -3.69 7.79
CA ILE A 56 3.84 -3.80 8.12
C ILE A 56 3.05 -2.67 7.45
N GLY A 57 3.55 -1.43 7.53
CA GLY A 57 2.95 -0.26 6.89
C GLY A 57 2.83 -0.43 5.38
N ALA A 58 3.87 -0.93 4.72
CA ALA A 58 3.89 -1.20 3.28
C ALA A 58 2.88 -2.27 2.88
N ILE A 59 2.75 -3.35 3.64
CA ILE A 59 1.76 -4.40 3.39
C ILE A 59 0.34 -3.85 3.53
N ILE A 60 0.04 -3.16 4.64
CA ILE A 60 -1.30 -2.60 4.89
C ILE A 60 -1.62 -1.55 3.83
N GLY A 61 -0.72 -0.60 3.60
CA GLY A 61 -0.89 0.46 2.61
C GLY A 61 -1.08 -0.10 1.20
N GLY A 62 -0.27 -1.09 0.82
CA GLY A 62 -0.37 -1.79 -0.46
C GLY A 62 -1.73 -2.43 -0.67
N VAL A 63 -2.22 -3.21 0.31
CA VAL A 63 -3.54 -3.87 0.22
C VAL A 63 -4.68 -2.85 0.15
N VAL A 64 -4.67 -1.84 1.02
CA VAL A 64 -5.73 -0.82 1.07
C VAL A 64 -5.80 -0.02 -0.22
N LEU A 65 -4.65 0.51 -0.69
CA LEU A 65 -4.63 1.31 -1.92
C LEU A 65 -4.80 0.46 -3.18
N ALA A 66 -4.42 -0.82 -3.20
CA ALA A 66 -4.75 -1.72 -4.30
C ALA A 66 -6.27 -1.87 -4.45
N VAL A 67 -6.99 -2.15 -3.36
CA VAL A 67 -8.46 -2.29 -3.37
C VAL A 67 -9.13 -0.99 -3.82
N LEU A 68 -8.68 0.15 -3.29
CA LEU A 68 -9.18 1.47 -3.71
C LEU A 68 -8.87 1.75 -5.19
N GLY A 69 -7.66 1.43 -5.63
CA GLY A 69 -7.21 1.57 -7.02
C GLY A 69 -8.07 0.77 -7.99
N VAL A 70 -8.40 -0.49 -7.67
CA VAL A 70 -9.32 -1.31 -8.48
C VAL A 70 -10.70 -0.64 -8.57
N ARG A 71 -11.25 -0.18 -7.43
CA ARG A 71 -12.58 0.48 -7.41
C ARG A 71 -12.59 1.75 -8.26
N LEU A 72 -11.56 2.58 -8.17
CA LEU A 72 -11.42 3.81 -8.96
C LEU A 72 -11.23 3.51 -10.44
N GLY A 73 -10.41 2.52 -10.79
CA GLY A 73 -10.15 2.09 -12.17
C GLY A 73 -11.42 1.57 -12.84
N VAL A 74 -12.16 0.69 -12.16
CA VAL A 74 -13.46 0.20 -12.63
C VAL A 74 -14.47 1.34 -12.78
N GLY A 75 -14.49 2.29 -11.84
CA GLY A 75 -15.35 3.47 -11.89
C GLY A 75 -15.07 4.37 -13.09
N LYS A 76 -13.79 4.59 -13.44
CA LYS A 76 -13.40 5.33 -14.64
C LYS A 76 -13.85 4.64 -15.92
N ALA A 77 -13.65 3.32 -16.03
CA ALA A 77 -14.07 2.57 -17.22
C ALA A 77 -15.55 2.76 -17.54
N LYS A 78 -16.43 2.77 -16.52
CA LYS A 78 -17.87 2.99 -16.68
C LYS A 78 -18.20 4.41 -17.20
N ARG A 79 -17.42 5.43 -16.83
CA ARG A 79 -17.63 6.81 -17.29
C ARG A 79 -17.14 7.04 -18.72
N THR A 80 -16.18 6.26 -19.20
CA THR A 80 -15.62 6.37 -20.56
C THR A 80 -16.36 5.50 -21.58
N ASP A 81 -17.43 4.81 -21.16
CA ASP A 81 -18.33 4.03 -22.03
C ASP A 81 -19.68 4.75 -22.26
N ILE A 82 -19.80 6.00 -21.78
CA ILE A 82 -20.86 6.96 -22.12
C ILE A 82 -20.33 7.84 -23.24
#